data_AF-V8P175-F1
#
_entry.id   AF-V8P175-F1
#
_cell.length_a   1.000
_cell.length_b   1.000
_cell.length_c   1.000
_cell.angle_alpha   90.00
_cell.angle_beta   90.00
_cell.angle_gamma   90.00
#
_symmetry.space_group_name_H-M   'P 1'
#
loop_
_entity.id
_entity.type
_entity.pdbx_description
1 polymer ?
#
loop_
_entity_poly.entity_id
_entity_poly.type
_entity_poly.pdbx_seq_one_letter_code
_entity_poly.pdbx_strand_id
1 'polypeptide(L)'
;RCLGSIQYLKSKFGKNYLLQIKVKGVEQGDLVNTQILKIFPQAARQERISTLLAYKIPMEDSLPLSRAFAMLEDAKQRFSLEEYSFSLNTLEQVMA
;
A
#
# COMPACT_ATOMS: atom_id res chain seq x y z
N ARG A 1 -35.57 6.52 -14.39
CA ARG A 1 -34.37 7.36 -14.65
C ARG A 1 -33.54 7.35 -13.36
N CYS A 2 -32.56 6.46 -13.24
CA CYS A 2 -31.65 6.41 -12.09
C CYS A 2 -30.28 6.92 -12.55
N LEU A 3 -30.11 8.24 -12.54
CA LEU A 3 -28.81 8.89 -12.74
C LEU A 3 -28.34 9.35 -11.36
N GLY A 4 -27.97 8.38 -10.53
CA GLY A 4 -27.45 8.58 -9.19
C GLY A 4 -26.03 8.04 -9.09
N SER A 5 -25.12 8.71 -9.79
CA SER A 5 -23.67 8.75 -9.57
C SER A 5 -22.88 7.43 -9.42
N ILE A 6 -22.39 6.92 -10.56
CA ILE A 6 -21.09 6.20 -10.61
C ILE A 6 -19.99 7.01 -9.90
N GLN A 7 -20.14 8.34 -9.82
CA GLN A 7 -19.29 9.24 -9.03
C GLN A 7 -19.25 8.90 -7.53
N TYR A 8 -20.33 8.35 -6.95
CA TYR A 8 -20.38 8.00 -5.52
C TYR A 8 -19.62 6.70 -5.24
N LEU A 9 -19.62 5.76 -6.18
CA LEU A 9 -18.73 4.60 -6.15
C LEU A 9 -17.27 5.06 -6.34
N LYS A 10 -16.95 5.94 -7.31
CA LYS A 10 -15.60 6.50 -7.45
C LYS A 10 -15.12 7.29 -6.22
N SER A 11 -16.03 7.96 -5.50
CA SER A 11 -15.71 8.71 -4.29
C SER A 11 -15.58 7.83 -3.04
N LYS A 12 -16.16 6.62 -3.02
CA LYS A 12 -16.09 5.67 -1.91
C LYS A 12 -15.07 4.55 -2.13
N PHE A 13 -14.74 4.23 -3.38
CA PHE A 13 -13.57 3.44 -3.81
C PHE A 13 -12.35 4.36 -4.00
N GLY A 14 -12.16 5.25 -3.03
CA GLY A 14 -11.22 6.36 -3.03
C GLY A 14 -9.81 5.97 -3.45
N LYS A 15 -9.08 6.94 -3.97
CA LYS A 15 -7.69 6.79 -4.38
C LYS A 15 -6.89 6.17 -3.23
N ASN A 16 -6.32 4.99 -3.46
CA ASN A 16 -5.47 4.29 -2.50
C ASN A 16 -4.07 4.19 -3.10
N TYR A 17 -3.06 4.19 -2.23
CA TYR A 17 -1.75 3.70 -2.62
C TYR A 17 -1.70 2.19 -2.46
N LEU A 18 -1.01 1.52 -3.37
CA LEU A 18 -0.62 0.13 -3.27
C LEU A 18 0.84 0.09 -2.87
N LEU A 19 1.09 -0.48 -1.69
CA LEU A 19 2.44 -0.78 -1.22
C LEU A 19 2.68 -2.28 -1.36
N GLN A 20 3.66 -2.65 -2.15
CA GLN A 20 4.13 -4.03 -2.31
C GLN A 20 5.55 -4.13 -1.78
N ILE A 21 5.83 -5.16 -0.99
CA ILE A 21 7.15 -5.38 -0.40
C ILE A 21 7.54 -6.84 -0.58
N LYS A 22 8.71 -7.07 -1.15
CA LYS A 22 9.32 -8.39 -1.28
C LYS A 22 10.39 -8.56 -0.20
N VAL A 23 10.18 -9.54 0.68
CA VAL A 23 11.13 -9.90 1.75
C VAL A 23 11.98 -11.10 1.35
N LYS A 24 13.16 -11.26 1.94
CA LYS A 24 14.04 -12.41 1.62
C LYS A 24 13.53 -13.74 2.17
N GLY A 25 12.75 -13.70 3.25
CA GLY A 25 12.25 -14.89 3.93
C GLY A 25 10.89 -14.64 4.56
N VAL A 26 10.06 -15.67 4.60
CA VAL A 26 8.69 -15.58 5.13
C VAL A 26 8.71 -15.11 6.59
N GLU A 27 9.70 -15.52 7.39
CA GLU A 27 9.84 -15.14 8.80
C GLU A 27 9.95 -13.62 9.04
N GLN A 28 10.51 -12.87 8.08
CA GLN A 28 10.60 -11.41 8.16
C GLN A 28 9.27 -10.72 7.91
N GLY A 29 8.30 -11.43 7.31
CA GLY A 29 7.04 -10.84 6.87
C GLY A 29 6.22 -10.24 8.01
N ASP A 30 6.26 -10.84 9.19
CA ASP A 30 5.51 -10.36 10.35
C ASP A 30 6.15 -9.14 11.01
N LEU A 31 7.49 -9.10 11.07
CA LEU A 31 8.24 -7.92 11.54
C LEU A 31 8.04 -6.71 10.62
N VAL A 32 8.15 -6.93 9.31
CA VAL A 32 7.90 -5.90 8.30
C VAL A 32 6.45 -5.44 8.38
N ASN A 33 5.50 -6.35 8.54
CA ASN A 33 4.09 -6.00 8.71
C ASN A 33 3.85 -5.07 9.90
N THR A 34 4.43 -5.37 11.07
CA THR A 34 4.35 -4.49 12.23
C THR A 34 4.95 -3.11 11.95
N GLN A 35 6.05 -3.03 11.20
CA GLN A 35 6.63 -1.74 10.83
C GLN A 35 5.72 -0.97 9.87
N ILE A 36 5.16 -1.62 8.84
CA ILE A 36 4.26 -0.97 7.89
C ILE A 36 3.02 -0.41 8.59
N LEU A 37 2.45 -1.15 9.55
CA LEU A 37 1.32 -0.66 10.35
C LEU A 37 1.70 0.51 11.28
N LYS A 38 2.98 0.71 11.62
CA LYS A 38 3.44 1.92 12.32
C LYS A 38 3.56 3.12 11.39
N ILE A 39 3.98 2.92 10.14
CA ILE A 39 4.11 3.97 9.13
C ILE A 39 2.72 4.38 8.61
N PHE A 40 1.88 3.39 8.36
CA PHE A 40 0.53 3.52 7.81
C PHE A 40 -0.44 2.72 8.69
N PRO A 41 -0.98 3.32 9.77
CA PRO A 41 -1.90 2.64 10.70
C PRO A 41 -3.15 2.08 10.03
N GLN A 42 -3.61 2.74 8.98
CA GLN A 42 -4.79 2.35 8.19
C GLN A 42 -4.44 1.42 7.01
N ALA A 43 -3.21 0.90 6.93
CA ALA A 43 -2.83 -0.02 5.86
C ALA A 43 -3.59 -1.34 5.98
N ALA A 44 -4.45 -1.62 5.00
CA ALA A 44 -5.17 -2.88 4.91
C ALA A 44 -4.32 -3.89 4.13
N ARG A 45 -3.75 -4.88 4.84
CA ARG A 45 -3.06 -6.02 4.21
C ARG A 45 -4.04 -6.75 3.30
N GLN A 46 -3.68 -6.90 2.02
CA GLN A 46 -4.50 -7.59 1.04
C GLN A 46 -4.20 -9.08 1.07
N GLU A 47 -2.98 -9.45 0.69
CA GLU A 47 -2.57 -10.84 0.54
C GLU A 47 -1.09 -11.02 0.91
N ARG A 48 -0.75 -12.22 1.40
CA ARG A 48 0.63 -12.68 1.60
C ARG A 48 0.85 -13.83 0.64
N ILE A 49 1.66 -13.62 -0.38
CA ILE A 49 2.03 -14.67 -1.34
C ILE A 49 3.49 -14.98 -1.10
N SER A 50 3.78 -16.04 -0.34
CA SER A 50 5.12 -16.46 0.05
C SER A 50 5.93 -15.33 0.73
N THR A 51 6.72 -14.60 -0.04
CA THR A 51 7.59 -13.49 0.39
C THR A 51 7.11 -12.11 -0.04
N LEU A 52 5.98 -12.02 -0.74
CA LEU A 52 5.36 -10.76 -1.15
C LEU A 52 4.28 -10.33 -0.16
N LEU A 53 4.39 -9.10 0.31
CA LEU A 53 3.43 -8.42 1.17
C LEU A 53 2.77 -7.29 0.39
N ALA A 54 1.44 -7.29 0.31
CA ALA A 54 0.68 -6.23 -0.35
C ALA A 54 -0.25 -5.50 0.62
N TYR A 55 -0.26 -4.16 0.56
CA TYR A 55 -1.05 -3.29 1.42
C TYR A 55 -1.78 -2.24 0.60
N LYS A 56 -3.06 -2.02 0.90
CA LYS A 56 -3.81 -0.84 0.44
C LYS A 56 -3.75 0.23 1.51
N ILE A 57 -3.30 1.42 1.13
CA ILE A 57 -3.15 2.56 2.03
C ILE A 57 -4.13 3.65 1.56
N PRO A 58 -5.10 4.05 2.39
CA PRO A 58 -6.02 5.13 2.06
C PRO A 58 -5.27 6.46 1.96
N MET A 59 -5.50 7.21 0.88
CA MET A 59 -4.86 8.52 0.71
C MET A 59 -5.28 9.54 1.77
N GLU A 60 -6.52 9.46 2.24
CA GLU A 60 -7.13 10.39 3.19
C GLU A 60 -6.35 10.49 4.50
N ASP A 61 -5.62 9.42 4.86
CA ASP A 61 -4.77 9.31 6.04
C ASP A 61 -3.29 9.08 5.68
N SER A 62 -2.91 9.24 4.41
CA SER A 62 -1.55 8.99 3.97
C SER A 62 -0.62 10.15 4.34
N LEU A 63 0.56 9.81 4.87
CA LEU A 63 1.67 10.75 5.02
C LEU A 63 2.01 11.38 3.65
N PRO A 64 2.57 12.60 3.62
CA PRO A 64 3.13 13.16 2.40
C PRO A 64 4.05 12.14 1.73
N LEU A 65 3.95 11.99 0.40
CA LEU A 65 4.70 10.97 -0.36
C LEU A 65 6.20 10.99 -0.03
N SER A 66 6.81 12.17 0.09
CA SER A 66 8.22 12.34 0.46
C SER A 66 8.55 11.68 1.81
N ARG A 67 7.69 11.83 2.81
CA ARG A 67 7.87 11.21 4.14
C ARG A 67 7.59 9.71 4.11
N ALA A 68 6.58 9.28 3.37
CA ALA A 68 6.30 7.86 3.13
C ALA A 68 7.52 7.17 2.50
N PHE A 69 8.09 7.72 1.43
CA PHE A 69 9.30 7.18 0.79
C PHE A 69 10.48 7.15 1.76
N ALA A 70 10.73 8.22 2.52
CA ALA A 70 11.82 8.23 3.50
C ALA A 70 11.68 7.12 4.56
N MET A 71 10.46 6.89 5.06
CA MET A 71 10.18 5.84 6.05
C MET A 71 10.26 4.42 5.44
N LEU A 72 9.87 4.26 4.17
CA LEU A 72 10.00 3.01 3.43
C LEU A 72 11.48 2.69 3.11
N GLU A 73 12.29 3.69 2.77
CA GLU A 73 13.73 3.53 2.56
C GLU A 73 14.45 3.11 3.85
N ASP A 74 14.11 3.73 4.99
CA ASP A 74 14.61 3.30 6.31
C ASP A 74 14.22 1.84 6.60
N ALA A 75 12.95 1.48 6.36
CA ALA A 75 12.48 0.11 6.53
C ALA A 75 13.21 -0.87 5.58
N LYS A 76 13.49 -0.46 4.33
CA LYS A 76 14.25 -1.26 3.37
C LYS A 76 15.63 -1.61 3.90
N GLN A 77 16.36 -0.63 4.43
CA GLN A 77 17.68 -0.85 5.01
C GLN A 77 17.62 -1.69 6.28
N ARG A 78 16.70 -1.35 7.19
CA ARG A 78 16.56 -2.00 8.50
C ARG A 78 16.15 -3.47 8.42
N PHE A 79 15.25 -3.81 7.50
CA PHE A 79 14.74 -5.17 7.32
C PHE A 79 15.41 -5.91 6.14
N SER A 80 16.37 -5.27 5.44
CA SER A 80 17.04 -5.85 4.28
C SER A 80 16.07 -6.38 3.22
N LEU A 81 15.03 -5.59 2.91
CA LEU A 81 14.00 -5.94 1.92
C LEU A 81 14.66 -6.12 0.54
N GLU A 82 14.18 -7.08 -0.25
CA GLU A 82 14.66 -7.24 -1.63
C GLU A 82 14.22 -6.06 -2.49
N GLU A 83 12.92 -5.77 -2.45
CA GLU A 83 12.29 -4.75 -3.27
C GLU A 83 11.04 -4.21 -2.57
N TYR A 84 10.68 -2.96 -2.86
CA TYR A 84 9.34 -2.46 -2.61
C TYR A 84 8.87 -1.60 -3.78
N SER A 85 7.55 -1.51 -3.92
CA SER A 85 6.86 -0.61 -4.85
C SER A 85 5.78 0.13 -4.08
N PHE A 86 5.72 1.45 -4.28
CA PHE A 86 4.69 2.30 -3.72
C PHE A 86 4.06 3.11 -4.84
N SER A 87 2.88 2.68 -5.27
CA SER A 87 2.22 3.21 -6.47
C SER A 87 0.81 3.67 -6.18
N LEU A 88 0.32 4.61 -6.98
CA LEU A 88 -1.07 5.01 -6.92
C LEU A 88 -1.94 3.96 -7.62
N ASN A 89 -2.80 3.30 -6.86
CA ASN A 89 -3.81 2.41 -7.41
C ASN A 89 -5.08 3.22 -7.71
N THR A 90 -5.04 4.05 -8.76
CA THR A 90 -6.28 4.59 -9.33
C THR A 90 -7.01 3.47 -10.07
N LEU A 91 -8.33 3.44 -9.95
CA LEU A 91 -9.19 2.58 -10.76
C LEU A 91 -9.18 2.99 -12.26
N GLU A 92 -8.21 3.80 -12.70
CA GLU A 92 -8.10 4.34 -14.07
C GLU A 92 -7.17 3.49 -14.96
N GLN A 93 -6.96 2.21 -14.62
CA GLN A 93 -6.21 1.28 -15.46
C GLN A 93 -7.05 0.04 -15.80
N VAL A 94 -8.25 0.26 -16.31
CA VAL A 94 -8.95 -0.65 -17.21
C VAL A 94 -9.52 0.27 -18.29
N MET A 95 -9.22 -0.03 -19.56
CA MET A 95 -9.52 0.73 -20.79
C MET A 95 -8.29 1.42 -21.41
N ALA A 96 -7.38 0.61 -21.95
CA ALA A 96 -6.76 0.85 -23.25
C ALA A 96 -6.86 -0.45 -24.05
#